data_AF-A0A387B8W3-F1
#
_entry.id   AF-A0A387B8W3-F1
#
_cell.length_a   1.000
_cell.length_b   1.000
_cell.length_c   1.000
_cell.angle_alpha   90.00
_cell.angle_beta   90.00
_cell.angle_gamma   90.00
#
_symmetry.space_group_name_H-M   'P 1'
#
loop_
_entity.id
_entity.type
_entity.pdbx_description
1 polymer ?
#
loop_
_entity_poly.entity_id
_entity_poly.type
_entity_poly.pdbx_seq_one_letter_code
_entity_poly.pdbx_strand_id
1 'polypeptide(L)'
;MALTARQEELKAEFERVHGAWDDGWQAVLELDSDFFAAYLGFAAVPHRKQHLDAKTRALMALTVDAATTHLHSPGIRRHVAAALAAGATPGEVMEVLECTATLGIHAMNLGVPVLVEVLAERGDRTEPAPLSAYQEQVKAEFTRDRGYWNPTWDEMLELDPELLQAYTDFSAHPWRHGTLGPKLREFVYIAFDTSATHLYRVGLKLHIENALGYGATPQEILEIMEIASVIGMQSVTAAAPILRELARG
;
A
#
# COMPACT_ATOMS: atom_id res chain seq x y z
N MET A 1 -23.64 -20.10 19.60
CA MET A 1 -23.33 -20.78 20.88
C MET A 1 -22.59 -19.79 21.76
N ALA A 2 -22.64 -19.92 23.09
CA ALA A 2 -21.81 -19.06 23.95
C ALA A 2 -20.33 -19.39 23.71
N LEU A 3 -19.46 -18.38 23.70
CA LEU A 3 -18.02 -18.57 23.56
C LEU A 3 -17.45 -19.24 24.81
N THR A 4 -16.39 -20.03 24.62
CA THR A 4 -15.59 -20.53 25.75
C THR A 4 -14.79 -19.40 26.39
N ALA A 5 -14.32 -19.58 27.63
CA ALA A 5 -13.49 -18.58 28.31
C ALA A 5 -12.24 -18.20 27.48
N ARG A 6 -11.60 -19.19 26.85
CA ARG A 6 -10.44 -18.96 25.97
C ARG A 6 -10.80 -18.12 24.74
N GLN A 7 -11.97 -18.36 24.15
CA GLN A 7 -12.42 -17.59 23.00
C GLN A 7 -12.76 -16.14 23.37
N GLU A 8 -13.37 -15.91 24.54
CA GLU A 8 -13.60 -14.56 25.07
C GLU A 8 -12.28 -13.81 25.31
N GLU A 9 -11.26 -14.48 25.85
CA GLU A 9 -9.92 -13.89 26.01
C GLU A 9 -9.31 -13.46 24.68
N LEU A 10 -9.35 -14.34 23.67
CA LEU A 10 -8.80 -14.07 22.33
C LEU A 10 -9.54 -12.93 21.64
N LYS A 11 -10.86 -12.90 21.77
CA LYS A 11 -11.69 -11.80 21.26
C LYS A 11 -11.31 -10.47 21.90
N ALA A 12 -11.20 -10.43 23.24
CA ALA A 12 -10.80 -9.23 23.96
C ALA A 12 -9.39 -8.77 23.58
N GLU A 13 -8.45 -9.69 23.36
CA GLU A 13 -7.11 -9.37 22.87
C GLU A 13 -7.16 -8.73 21.47
N PHE A 14 -7.94 -9.31 20.55
CA PHE A 14 -8.14 -8.74 19.21
C PHE A 14 -8.72 -7.33 19.30
N GLU A 15 -9.81 -7.14 20.03
CA GLU A 15 -10.50 -5.83 20.10
C GLU A 15 -9.58 -4.74 20.67
N ARG A 16 -8.71 -5.11 21.63
CA ARG A 16 -7.71 -4.21 22.20
C ARG A 16 -6.64 -3.77 21.19
N VAL A 17 -6.21 -4.66 20.29
CA VAL A 17 -5.08 -4.41 19.37
C VAL A 17 -5.57 -3.89 18.02
N HIS A 18 -6.62 -4.48 17.49
CA HIS A 18 -7.11 -4.32 16.13
C HIS A 18 -8.43 -3.54 16.06
N GLY A 19 -9.11 -3.30 17.18
CA GLY A 19 -10.33 -2.51 17.23
C GLY A 19 -11.59 -3.31 16.87
N ALA A 20 -12.23 -2.96 15.76
CA ALA A 20 -13.59 -3.42 15.47
C ALA A 20 -13.69 -4.95 15.24
N TRP A 21 -14.66 -5.57 15.89
CA TRP A 21 -15.04 -6.98 15.72
C TRP A 21 -16.16 -7.13 14.68
N ASP A 22 -16.07 -8.13 13.82
CA ASP A 22 -17.08 -8.41 12.79
C ASP A 22 -17.39 -9.92 12.68
N ASP A 23 -18.32 -10.25 11.79
CA ASP A 23 -18.78 -11.63 11.59
C ASP A 23 -17.68 -12.56 11.03
N GLY A 24 -16.74 -12.01 10.26
CA GLY A 24 -15.58 -12.73 9.76
C GLY A 24 -14.72 -13.24 10.91
N TRP A 25 -14.34 -12.35 11.82
CA TRP A 25 -13.56 -12.73 13.01
C TRP A 25 -14.33 -13.63 13.97
N GLN A 26 -15.64 -13.41 14.13
CA GLN A 26 -16.50 -14.31 14.90
C GLN A 26 -16.49 -15.73 14.32
N ALA A 27 -16.59 -15.87 12.99
CA ALA A 27 -16.57 -17.17 12.35
C ALA A 27 -15.21 -17.88 12.51
N VAL A 28 -14.10 -17.16 12.33
CA VAL A 28 -12.75 -17.72 12.54
C VAL A 28 -12.58 -18.20 13.98
N LEU A 29 -12.97 -17.39 14.97
CA LEU A 29 -12.86 -17.74 16.39
C LEU A 29 -13.68 -18.99 16.76
N GLU A 30 -14.89 -19.13 16.19
CA GLU A 30 -15.77 -20.28 16.44
C GLU A 30 -15.30 -21.55 15.74
N LEU A 31 -14.72 -21.42 14.53
CA LEU A 31 -14.27 -22.55 13.72
C LEU A 31 -12.91 -23.09 14.17
N ASP A 32 -11.95 -22.20 14.49
CA ASP A 32 -10.59 -22.58 14.88
C ASP A 32 -9.92 -21.48 15.74
N SER A 33 -10.11 -21.57 17.07
CA SER A 33 -9.53 -20.60 18.01
C SER A 33 -8.02 -20.69 18.13
N ASP A 34 -7.41 -21.84 17.83
CA ASP A 34 -5.97 -22.03 17.92
C ASP A 34 -5.27 -21.37 16.72
N PHE A 35 -5.84 -21.51 15.52
CA PHE A 35 -5.41 -20.75 14.35
C PHE A 35 -5.60 -19.24 14.55
N PHE A 36 -6.74 -18.82 15.13
CA PHE A 36 -6.96 -17.41 15.46
C PHE A 36 -5.90 -16.87 16.43
N ALA A 37 -5.54 -17.63 17.47
CA ALA A 37 -4.47 -17.27 18.39
C ALA A 37 -3.11 -17.14 17.70
N ALA A 38 -2.80 -18.03 16.75
CA ALA A 38 -1.58 -17.94 15.94
C ALA A 38 -1.56 -16.67 15.08
N TYR A 39 -2.69 -16.31 14.47
CA TYR A 39 -2.83 -15.05 13.71
C TYR A 39 -2.61 -13.83 14.60
N LEU A 40 -3.21 -13.78 15.81
CA LEU A 40 -2.97 -12.69 16.76
C LEU A 40 -1.48 -12.56 17.10
N GLY A 41 -0.80 -13.68 17.32
CA GLY A 41 0.65 -13.70 17.55
C GLY A 41 1.46 -13.12 16.39
N PHE A 42 1.06 -13.41 15.15
CA PHE A 42 1.68 -12.88 13.93
C PHE A 42 1.41 -11.38 13.76
N ALA A 43 0.15 -10.96 13.83
CA ALA A 43 -0.26 -9.57 13.63
C ALA A 43 0.20 -8.63 14.76
N ALA A 44 0.50 -9.16 15.94
CA ALA A 44 1.03 -8.38 17.07
C ALA A 44 2.52 -8.04 16.97
N VAL A 45 3.29 -8.58 16.01
CA VAL A 45 4.74 -8.34 15.91
C VAL A 45 5.08 -6.84 15.79
N PRO A 46 4.47 -6.05 14.88
CA PRO A 46 4.69 -4.60 14.81
C PRO A 46 4.37 -3.87 16.12
N HIS A 47 3.29 -4.29 16.80
CA HIS A 47 2.85 -3.68 18.06
C HIS A 47 3.80 -3.98 19.24
N ARG A 48 4.57 -5.07 19.17
CA ARG A 48 5.59 -5.43 20.18
C ARG A 48 6.92 -4.74 19.91
N LYS A 49 7.30 -4.57 18.64
CA LYS A 49 8.57 -3.95 18.23
C LYS A 49 8.54 -2.42 18.30
N GLN A 50 7.43 -1.83 17.85
CA GLN A 50 7.15 -0.40 17.94
C GLN A 50 8.24 0.50 17.32
N HIS A 51 8.80 0.10 16.18
CA HIS A 51 9.67 0.98 15.39
C HIS A 51 8.88 2.12 14.74
N LEU A 52 7.61 1.87 14.41
CA LEU A 52 6.67 2.90 13.97
C LEU A 52 5.78 3.34 15.15
N ASP A 53 5.22 4.54 15.10
CA ASP A 53 4.17 4.93 16.05
C ASP A 53 2.80 4.33 15.65
N ALA A 54 1.81 4.45 16.54
CA ALA A 54 0.47 3.89 16.30
C ALA A 54 -0.24 4.51 15.10
N LYS A 55 -0.05 5.82 14.88
CA LYS A 55 -0.63 6.55 13.76
C LYS A 55 -0.08 6.02 12.44
N THR A 56 1.24 5.92 12.34
CA THR A 56 1.95 5.46 11.16
C THR A 56 1.59 4.01 10.83
N ARG A 57 1.57 3.10 11.81
CA ARG A 57 1.10 1.73 11.56
C ARG A 57 -0.32 1.67 11.00
N ALA A 58 -1.23 2.45 11.56
CA ALA A 58 -2.62 2.49 11.09
C ALA A 58 -2.72 3.04 9.66
N LEU A 59 -1.95 4.07 9.31
CA LEU A 59 -1.88 4.60 7.94
C LEU A 59 -1.29 3.59 6.95
N MET A 60 -0.26 2.83 7.33
CA MET A 60 0.31 1.78 6.46
C MET A 60 -0.66 0.62 6.24
N ALA A 61 -1.35 0.19 7.30
CA ALA A 61 -2.38 -0.84 7.18
C ALA A 61 -3.56 -0.34 6.33
N LEU A 62 -3.93 0.94 6.44
CA LEU A 62 -4.90 1.58 5.55
C LEU A 62 -4.44 1.52 4.10
N THR A 63 -3.18 1.85 3.80
CA THR A 63 -2.65 1.77 2.43
C THR A 63 -2.78 0.38 1.82
N VAL A 64 -2.44 -0.65 2.59
CA VAL A 64 -2.55 -2.06 2.13
C VAL A 64 -4.00 -2.43 1.85
N ASP A 65 -4.95 -2.02 2.70
CA ASP A 65 -6.37 -2.31 2.50
C ASP A 65 -7.03 -1.45 1.40
N ALA A 66 -6.56 -0.21 1.20
CA ALA A 66 -7.11 0.74 0.24
C ALA A 66 -6.50 0.64 -1.16
N ALA A 67 -5.38 -0.07 -1.34
CA ALA A 67 -4.76 -0.28 -2.64
C ALA A 67 -5.77 -0.85 -3.65
N THR A 68 -5.75 -0.35 -4.89
CA THR A 68 -6.69 -0.77 -5.95
C THR A 68 -6.56 -2.25 -6.33
N THR A 69 -5.42 -2.87 -6.03
CA THR A 69 -5.19 -4.31 -6.17
C THR A 69 -5.85 -5.14 -5.08
N HIS A 70 -6.53 -4.51 -4.11
CA HIS A 70 -7.07 -5.18 -2.94
C HIS A 70 -8.47 -4.67 -2.51
N LEU A 71 -8.64 -3.38 -2.22
CA LEU A 71 -9.93 -2.73 -1.92
C LEU A 71 -10.78 -3.39 -0.82
N HIS A 72 -10.17 -3.70 0.33
CA HIS A 72 -10.86 -4.38 1.43
C HIS A 72 -11.59 -3.40 2.36
N SER A 73 -12.86 -3.13 2.03
CA SER A 73 -13.71 -2.14 2.72
C SER A 73 -13.81 -2.29 4.26
N PRO A 74 -13.94 -3.50 4.85
CA PRO A 74 -13.94 -3.65 6.31
C PRO A 74 -12.63 -3.16 6.94
N GLY A 75 -11.50 -3.54 6.35
CA GLY A 75 -10.16 -3.13 6.76
C GLY A 75 -9.91 -1.64 6.60
N ILE A 76 -10.32 -1.04 5.47
CA ILE A 76 -10.29 0.42 5.24
C ILE A 76 -11.02 1.14 6.37
N ARG A 77 -12.25 0.74 6.69
CA ARG A 77 -13.04 1.36 7.77
C ARG A 77 -12.31 1.27 9.11
N ARG A 78 -11.77 0.09 9.43
CA ARG A 78 -11.03 -0.17 10.67
C ARG A 78 -9.78 0.71 10.79
N HIS A 79 -8.99 0.80 9.72
CA HIS A 79 -7.72 1.52 9.77
C HIS A 79 -7.87 3.04 9.66
N VAL A 80 -8.89 3.55 8.97
CA VAL A 80 -9.28 4.96 9.08
C VAL A 80 -9.63 5.30 10.53
N ALA A 81 -10.49 4.50 11.18
CA ALA A 81 -10.86 4.73 12.58
C ALA A 81 -9.64 4.67 13.52
N ALA A 82 -8.76 3.69 13.33
CA ALA A 82 -7.55 3.53 14.13
C ALA A 82 -6.56 4.71 13.94
N ALA A 83 -6.39 5.19 12.70
CA ALA A 83 -5.52 6.33 12.42
C ALA A 83 -6.05 7.60 13.08
N LEU A 84 -7.36 7.88 12.96
CA LEU A 84 -8.00 9.04 13.60
C LEU A 84 -7.91 8.96 15.12
N ALA A 85 -8.14 7.78 15.72
CA ALA A 85 -7.99 7.57 17.15
C ALA A 85 -6.55 7.76 17.65
N ALA A 86 -5.56 7.47 16.80
CA ALA A 86 -4.14 7.71 17.04
C ALA A 86 -3.70 9.16 16.75
N GLY A 87 -4.64 10.06 16.43
CA GLY A 87 -4.38 11.48 16.21
C GLY A 87 -4.06 11.86 14.77
N ALA A 88 -4.32 10.99 13.78
CA ALA A 88 -4.31 11.40 12.38
C ALA A 88 -5.42 12.40 12.11
N THR A 89 -5.14 13.38 11.28
CA THR A 89 -6.18 14.29 10.76
C THR A 89 -6.88 13.65 9.56
N PRO A 90 -8.12 14.08 9.23
CA PRO A 90 -8.76 13.68 7.97
C PRO A 90 -7.92 14.03 6.73
N GLY A 91 -7.15 15.12 6.78
CA GLY A 91 -6.24 15.52 5.71
C GLY A 91 -5.09 14.53 5.51
N GLU A 92 -4.44 14.09 6.59
CA GLU A 92 -3.40 13.05 6.52
C GLU A 92 -3.95 11.73 5.96
N VAL A 93 -5.17 11.33 6.36
CA VAL A 93 -5.83 10.14 5.84
C VAL A 93 -6.12 10.28 4.34
N MET A 94 -6.64 11.44 3.91
CA MET A 94 -6.91 11.69 2.48
C MET A 94 -5.62 11.68 1.66
N GLU A 95 -4.55 12.29 2.16
CA GLU A 95 -3.25 12.31 1.49
C GLU A 95 -2.65 10.90 1.31
N VAL A 96 -2.86 9.99 2.28
CA VAL A 96 -2.50 8.58 2.12
C VAL A 96 -3.29 7.94 0.98
N LEU A 97 -4.58 8.21 0.85
CA LEU A 97 -5.41 7.69 -0.24
C LEU A 97 -4.99 8.26 -1.61
N GLU A 98 -4.65 9.55 -1.68
CA GLU A 98 -4.12 10.19 -2.88
C GLU A 98 -2.79 9.56 -3.31
N CYS A 99 -1.86 9.36 -2.37
CA CYS A 99 -0.60 8.65 -2.65
C CYS A 99 -0.86 7.21 -3.11
N THR A 100 -1.78 6.50 -2.48
CA THR A 100 -2.14 5.11 -2.83
C THR A 100 -2.74 5.01 -4.23
N ALA A 101 -3.52 6.02 -4.65
CA ALA A 101 -4.13 6.06 -5.98
C ALA A 101 -3.10 6.14 -7.13
N THR A 102 -1.85 6.57 -6.85
CA THR A 102 -0.78 6.61 -7.88
C THR A 102 -0.38 5.23 -8.39
N LEU A 103 -0.71 4.14 -7.68
CA LEU A 103 -0.42 2.75 -8.07
C LEU A 103 -0.83 2.46 -9.52
N GLY A 104 -1.93 3.05 -10.01
CA GLY A 104 -2.44 2.85 -11.37
C GLY A 104 -1.43 3.15 -12.49
N ILE A 105 -0.43 4.01 -12.25
CA ILE A 105 0.59 4.33 -13.27
C ILE A 105 1.46 3.12 -13.65
N HIS A 106 1.52 2.09 -12.81
CA HIS A 106 2.30 0.89 -13.07
C HIS A 106 1.82 0.12 -14.31
N ALA A 107 0.57 0.32 -14.74
CA ALA A 107 0.11 -0.15 -16.04
C ALA A 107 0.95 0.42 -17.19
N MET A 108 1.33 1.71 -17.10
CA MET A 108 2.18 2.36 -18.10
C MET A 108 3.67 2.06 -17.86
N ASN A 109 4.14 2.01 -16.60
CA ASN A 109 5.54 1.66 -16.35
C ASN A 109 5.91 0.24 -16.78
N LEU A 110 4.95 -0.69 -16.79
CA LEU A 110 5.13 -2.03 -17.35
C LEU A 110 4.82 -2.06 -18.85
N GLY A 111 3.70 -1.47 -19.27
CA GLY A 111 3.17 -1.60 -20.62
C GLY A 111 3.95 -0.84 -21.68
N VAL A 112 4.49 0.34 -21.36
CA VAL A 112 5.26 1.15 -22.32
C VAL A 112 6.56 0.45 -22.73
N PRO A 113 7.38 -0.09 -21.82
CA PRO A 113 8.56 -0.88 -22.21
C PRO A 113 8.23 -2.10 -23.07
N VAL A 114 7.15 -2.81 -22.76
CA VAL A 114 6.70 -3.95 -23.59
C VAL A 114 6.27 -3.50 -24.98
N LEU A 115 5.59 -2.35 -25.09
CA LEU A 115 5.25 -1.76 -26.38
C LEU A 115 6.51 -1.40 -27.17
N VAL A 116 7.51 -0.79 -26.53
CA VAL A 116 8.78 -0.44 -27.17
C VAL A 116 9.50 -1.69 -27.68
N GLU A 117 9.57 -2.75 -26.86
CA GLU A 117 10.15 -4.04 -27.24
C GLU A 117 9.48 -4.59 -28.51
N VAL A 118 8.15 -4.68 -28.52
CA VAL A 118 7.39 -5.20 -29.68
C VAL A 118 7.58 -4.34 -30.93
N LEU A 119 7.61 -3.01 -30.80
CA LEU A 119 7.84 -2.12 -31.94
C LEU A 119 9.25 -2.26 -32.50
N ALA A 120 10.25 -2.46 -31.63
CA ALA A 120 11.63 -2.72 -32.04
C ALA A 120 11.76 -4.07 -32.75
N GLU A 121 11.15 -5.13 -32.22
CA GLU A 121 11.14 -6.47 -32.85
C GLU A 121 10.48 -6.47 -34.23
N ARG A 122 9.45 -5.64 -34.43
CA ARG A 122 8.77 -5.47 -35.71
C ARG A 122 9.54 -4.57 -36.70
N GLY A 123 10.55 -3.84 -36.23
CA GLY A 123 11.23 -2.81 -37.02
C GLY A 123 10.41 -1.53 -37.22
N ASP A 124 9.32 -1.35 -36.46
CA ASP A 124 8.47 -0.16 -36.49
C ASP A 124 9.06 0.98 -35.63
N ARG A 125 10.06 0.67 -34.81
CA ARG A 125 10.79 1.62 -33.97
C ARG A 125 12.29 1.37 -34.03
N THR A 126 13.04 2.47 -34.06
CA THR A 126 14.51 2.50 -33.94
C THR A 126 14.93 3.13 -32.60
N GLU A 127 16.21 3.49 -32.46
CA GLU A 127 16.73 4.25 -31.32
C GLU A 127 15.87 5.51 -31.00
N PRO A 128 15.77 5.89 -29.72
CA PRO A 128 15.06 7.10 -29.30
C PRO A 128 15.55 8.35 -30.03
N ALA A 129 14.61 9.20 -30.44
CA ALA A 129 14.96 10.53 -30.94
C ALA A 129 15.39 11.46 -29.78
N PRO A 130 16.19 12.51 -30.05
CA PRO A 130 16.44 13.55 -29.06
C PRO A 130 15.12 14.17 -28.56
N LEU A 131 15.07 14.47 -27.26
CA LEU A 131 13.87 15.06 -26.66
C LEU A 131 13.52 16.41 -27.30
N SER A 132 12.23 16.61 -27.56
CA SER A 132 11.70 17.91 -27.94
C SER A 132 11.75 18.89 -26.77
N ALA A 133 11.61 20.19 -27.05
CA ALA A 133 11.53 21.22 -26.01
C ALA A 133 10.39 20.97 -25.00
N TYR A 134 9.27 20.40 -25.47
CA TYR A 134 8.15 20.04 -24.59
C TYR A 134 8.52 18.88 -23.66
N GLN A 135 9.15 17.83 -24.18
CA GLN A 135 9.59 16.69 -23.35
C GLN A 135 10.65 17.08 -22.32
N GLU A 136 11.59 17.95 -22.68
CA GLU A 136 12.56 18.49 -21.72
C GLU A 136 11.87 19.28 -20.60
N GLN A 137 10.83 20.05 -20.93
CA GLN A 137 10.01 20.74 -19.93
C GLN A 137 9.31 19.75 -19.00
N VAL A 138 8.61 18.73 -19.53
CA VAL A 138 7.90 17.71 -18.73
C VAL A 138 8.89 16.99 -17.80
N LYS A 139 10.06 16.61 -18.30
CA LYS A 139 11.13 15.97 -17.52
C LYS A 139 11.61 16.87 -16.38
N ALA A 140 11.83 18.14 -16.66
CA ALA A 140 12.28 19.11 -15.65
C ALA A 140 11.22 19.32 -14.56
N GLU A 141 9.94 19.41 -14.93
CA GLU A 141 8.83 19.55 -13.98
C GLU A 141 8.68 18.31 -13.10
N PHE A 142 8.67 17.11 -13.69
CA PHE A 142 8.63 15.85 -12.94
C PHE A 142 9.79 15.76 -11.95
N THR A 143 11.01 16.04 -12.40
CA THR A 143 12.21 15.94 -11.56
C THR A 143 12.16 16.92 -10.40
N ARG A 144 11.71 18.17 -10.64
CA ARG A 144 11.56 19.19 -9.59
C ARG A 144 10.56 18.76 -8.53
N ASP A 145 9.40 18.25 -8.94
CA ASP A 145 8.28 18.01 -8.03
C ASP A 145 8.38 16.66 -7.30
N ARG A 146 8.99 15.65 -7.94
CA ARG A 146 9.23 14.32 -7.36
C ARG A 146 10.59 14.20 -6.68
N GLY A 147 11.50 15.15 -6.92
CA GLY A 147 12.84 15.19 -6.33
C GLY A 147 13.86 14.26 -7.00
N TYR A 148 13.46 13.49 -8.03
CA TYR A 148 14.34 12.59 -8.78
C TYR A 148 13.79 12.30 -10.19
N TRP A 149 14.68 11.82 -11.06
CA TRP A 149 14.31 11.19 -12.33
C TRP A 149 14.76 9.72 -12.33
N ASN A 150 13.92 8.83 -12.83
CA ASN A 150 14.26 7.42 -13.04
C ASN A 150 14.15 7.08 -14.53
N PRO A 151 15.13 6.40 -15.14
CA PRO A 151 15.08 5.97 -16.53
C PRO A 151 13.82 5.17 -16.94
N THR A 152 13.10 4.58 -15.98
CA THR A 152 11.78 3.95 -16.23
C THR A 152 10.73 4.91 -16.81
N TRP A 153 10.98 6.22 -16.78
CA TRP A 153 10.10 7.23 -17.38
C TRP A 153 10.55 7.67 -18.78
N ASP A 154 11.74 7.29 -19.25
CA ASP A 154 12.30 7.81 -20.50
C ASP A 154 11.41 7.44 -21.71
N GLU A 155 10.97 6.19 -21.80
CA GLU A 155 10.10 5.75 -22.91
C GLU A 155 8.68 6.31 -22.82
N MET A 156 8.16 6.53 -21.61
CA MET A 156 6.86 7.18 -21.42
C MET A 156 6.93 8.65 -21.82
N LEU A 157 7.99 9.34 -21.42
CA LEU A 157 8.23 10.72 -21.83
C LEU A 157 8.37 10.82 -23.36
N GLU A 158 9.02 9.85 -23.98
CA GLU A 158 9.17 9.81 -25.42
C GLU A 158 7.83 9.60 -26.15
N LEU A 159 7.05 8.62 -25.70
CA LEU A 159 5.86 8.14 -26.41
C LEU A 159 4.56 8.87 -26.05
N ASP A 160 4.43 9.36 -24.82
CA ASP A 160 3.23 10.02 -24.31
C ASP A 160 3.57 11.09 -23.25
N PRO A 161 4.26 12.18 -23.65
CA PRO A 161 4.62 13.25 -22.72
C PRO A 161 3.40 13.95 -22.11
N GLU A 162 2.26 13.97 -22.81
CA GLU A 162 1.01 14.53 -22.31
C GLU A 162 0.47 13.75 -21.10
N LEU A 163 0.45 12.41 -21.17
CA LEU A 163 0.06 11.59 -20.02
C LEU A 163 1.05 11.72 -18.88
N LEU A 164 2.36 11.77 -19.16
CA LEU A 164 3.36 11.96 -18.11
C LEU A 164 3.21 13.32 -17.42
N GLN A 165 2.91 14.39 -18.16
CA GLN A 165 2.64 15.70 -17.57
C GLN A 165 1.39 15.65 -16.67
N ALA A 166 0.29 15.07 -17.15
CA ALA A 166 -0.94 14.94 -16.36
C ALA A 166 -0.72 14.08 -15.10
N TYR A 167 0.05 12.99 -15.22
CA TYR A 167 0.43 12.16 -14.08
C TYR A 167 1.36 12.88 -13.10
N THR A 168 2.24 13.76 -13.60
CA THR A 168 3.08 14.61 -12.75
C THR A 168 2.21 15.47 -11.86
N ASP A 169 1.20 16.15 -12.42
CA ASP A 169 0.30 16.99 -11.63
C ASP A 169 -0.53 16.20 -10.62
N PHE A 170 -1.05 15.04 -11.03
CA PHE A 170 -1.79 14.14 -10.14
C PHE A 170 -0.94 13.64 -8.98
N SER A 171 0.24 13.08 -9.28
CA SER A 171 1.11 12.46 -8.28
C SER A 171 1.88 13.48 -7.42
N ALA A 172 2.09 14.70 -7.91
CA ALA A 172 2.70 15.78 -7.15
C ALA A 172 1.72 16.50 -6.21
N HIS A 173 0.40 16.27 -6.32
CA HIS A 173 -0.58 16.95 -5.48
C HIS A 173 -0.32 16.75 -3.97
N PRO A 174 -0.09 15.52 -3.45
CA PRO A 174 0.33 15.31 -2.06
C PRO A 174 1.62 16.05 -1.71
N TRP A 175 2.57 16.14 -2.63
CA TRP A 175 3.87 16.78 -2.38
C TRP A 175 3.79 18.31 -2.32
N ARG A 176 2.92 18.91 -3.14
CA ARG A 176 2.73 20.37 -3.24
C ARG A 176 1.79 20.90 -2.16
N HIS A 177 0.79 20.12 -1.75
CA HIS A 177 -0.33 20.60 -0.92
C HIS A 177 -0.59 19.78 0.34
N GLY A 178 0.05 18.61 0.46
CA GLY A 178 -0.12 17.72 1.59
C GLY A 178 0.66 18.14 2.84
N THR A 179 0.37 17.42 3.92
CA THR A 179 0.86 17.60 5.29
C THR A 179 1.81 16.51 5.76
N LEU A 180 1.84 15.33 5.10
CA LEU A 180 2.73 14.24 5.48
C LEU A 180 4.20 14.63 5.22
N GLY A 181 5.10 14.23 6.12
CA GLY A 181 6.53 14.34 5.87
C GLY A 181 6.98 13.43 4.72
N PRO A 182 8.08 13.76 4.00
CA PRO A 182 8.57 12.97 2.87
C PRO A 182 8.77 11.48 3.20
N LYS A 183 9.37 11.17 4.36
CA LYS A 183 9.55 9.80 4.84
C LYS A 183 8.23 9.01 4.90
N LEU A 184 7.18 9.64 5.40
CA LEU A 184 5.88 8.99 5.57
C LEU A 184 5.16 8.77 4.23
N ARG A 185 5.35 9.66 3.24
CA ARG A 185 4.86 9.42 1.87
C ARG A 185 5.56 8.22 1.24
N GLU A 186 6.88 8.11 1.41
CA GLU A 186 7.62 6.95 0.92
C GLU A 186 7.17 5.65 1.59
N PHE A 187 6.80 5.69 2.88
CA PHE A 187 6.21 4.54 3.56
C PHE A 187 4.89 4.09 2.92
N VAL A 188 4.02 5.02 2.49
CA VAL A 188 2.79 4.67 1.75
C VAL A 188 3.14 3.91 0.46
N TYR A 189 4.08 4.41 -0.32
CA TYR A 189 4.47 3.75 -1.57
C TYR A 189 5.06 2.35 -1.33
N ILE A 190 5.94 2.21 -0.32
CA ILE A 190 6.47 0.91 0.11
C ILE A 190 5.34 -0.05 0.51
N ALA A 191 4.34 0.41 1.27
CA ALA A 191 3.27 -0.42 1.80
C ALA A 191 2.44 -1.10 0.69
N PHE A 192 2.04 -0.36 -0.36
CA PHE A 192 1.32 -0.99 -1.46
C PHE A 192 2.24 -1.79 -2.39
N ASP A 193 3.49 -1.36 -2.62
CA ASP A 193 4.41 -2.07 -3.52
C ASP A 193 4.89 -3.40 -2.95
N THR A 194 4.99 -3.52 -1.63
CA THR A 194 5.31 -4.79 -0.96
C THR A 194 4.09 -5.67 -0.70
N SER A 195 2.87 -5.19 -0.93
CA SER A 195 1.64 -5.97 -0.72
C SER A 195 1.62 -7.20 -1.62
N ALA A 196 1.18 -8.35 -1.08
CA ALA A 196 1.09 -9.61 -1.83
C ALA A 196 0.15 -9.53 -3.06
N THR A 197 -0.75 -8.54 -3.11
CA THR A 197 -1.65 -8.29 -4.24
C THR A 197 -0.99 -7.50 -5.37
N HIS A 198 0.25 -7.02 -5.20
CA HIS A 198 0.93 -6.15 -6.17
C HIS A 198 2.40 -6.55 -6.41
N LEU A 199 3.23 -6.61 -5.36
CA LEU A 199 4.63 -7.07 -5.42
C LEU A 199 5.49 -6.38 -6.49
N TYR A 200 5.35 -5.06 -6.66
CA TYR A 200 6.02 -4.32 -7.71
C TYR A 200 7.46 -3.93 -7.31
N ARG A 201 8.40 -4.79 -7.68
CA ARG A 201 9.82 -4.71 -7.29
C ARG A 201 10.52 -3.40 -7.67
N VAL A 202 10.18 -2.84 -8.84
CA VAL A 202 10.85 -1.63 -9.36
C VAL A 202 10.51 -0.43 -8.48
N GLY A 203 9.21 -0.20 -8.23
CA GLY A 203 8.75 0.85 -7.32
C GLY A 203 9.22 0.62 -5.89
N LEU A 204 9.09 -0.62 -5.37
CA LEU A 204 9.53 -0.97 -4.01
C LEU A 204 10.98 -0.58 -3.75
N LYS A 205 11.88 -0.90 -4.70
CA LYS A 205 13.31 -0.59 -4.56
C LYS A 205 13.52 0.93 -4.46
N LEU A 206 12.93 1.69 -5.38
CA LEU A 206 13.05 3.14 -5.44
C LEU A 206 12.52 3.81 -4.17
N HIS A 207 11.35 3.41 -3.70
CA HIS A 207 10.73 4.00 -2.52
C HIS A 207 11.48 3.65 -1.22
N ILE A 208 12.09 2.46 -1.14
CA ILE A 208 13.03 2.12 -0.05
C ILE A 208 14.26 3.04 -0.08
N GLU A 209 14.87 3.25 -1.25
CA GLU A 209 16.04 4.15 -1.39
C GLU A 209 15.69 5.58 -0.95
N ASN A 210 14.53 6.11 -1.37
CA ASN A 210 14.06 7.42 -0.96
C ASN A 210 13.75 7.51 0.54
N ALA A 211 13.05 6.53 1.11
CA ALA A 211 12.73 6.49 2.53
C ALA A 211 14.01 6.53 3.39
N LEU A 212 15.03 5.73 3.03
CA LEU A 212 16.34 5.75 3.69
C LEU A 212 17.02 7.12 3.54
N GLY A 213 16.93 7.75 2.36
CA GLY A 213 17.40 9.11 2.12
C GLY A 213 16.73 10.16 3.02
N TYR A 214 15.46 9.97 3.37
CA TYR A 214 14.73 10.79 4.34
C TYR A 214 14.90 10.35 5.81
N GLY A 215 15.86 9.47 6.09
CA GLY A 215 16.22 9.06 7.45
C GLY A 215 15.35 7.92 8.01
N ALA A 216 14.70 7.13 7.15
CA ALA A 216 14.11 5.89 7.60
C ALA A 216 15.17 4.89 8.06
N THR A 217 14.81 4.07 9.05
CA THR A 217 15.64 2.94 9.46
C THR A 217 15.23 1.66 8.72
N PRO A 218 16.13 0.68 8.55
CA PRO A 218 15.76 -0.64 8.05
C PRO A 218 14.64 -1.30 8.87
N GLN A 219 14.59 -1.05 10.18
CA GLN A 219 13.59 -1.60 11.07
C GLN A 219 12.19 -0.99 10.86
N GLU A 220 12.10 0.31 10.59
CA GLU A 220 10.83 0.94 10.20
C GLU A 220 10.30 0.33 8.89
N ILE A 221 11.17 0.14 7.89
CA ILE A 221 10.80 -0.47 6.60
C ILE A 221 10.35 -1.93 6.78
N LEU A 222 11.06 -2.71 7.60
CA LEU A 222 10.65 -4.08 7.92
C LEU A 222 9.30 -4.11 8.65
N GLU A 223 9.02 -3.17 9.56
CA GLU A 223 7.72 -3.09 10.25
C GLU A 223 6.58 -2.79 9.25
N ILE A 224 6.81 -2.03 8.19
CA ILE A 224 5.83 -1.84 7.09
C ILE A 224 5.57 -3.17 6.36
N MET A 225 6.63 -3.92 6.04
CA MET A 225 6.50 -5.23 5.40
C MET A 225 5.77 -6.24 6.29
N GLU A 226 6.00 -6.21 7.61
CA GLU A 226 5.27 -7.01 8.59
C GLU A 226 3.77 -6.68 8.58
N ILE A 227 3.41 -5.39 8.52
CA ILE A 227 2.01 -4.94 8.41
C ILE A 227 1.39 -5.44 7.10
N ALA A 228 2.08 -5.33 5.97
CA ALA A 228 1.56 -5.82 4.69
C ALA A 228 1.43 -7.35 4.65
N SER A 229 2.26 -8.08 5.39
CA SER A 229 2.30 -9.55 5.35
C SER A 229 1.07 -10.22 5.97
N VAL A 230 0.26 -9.51 6.78
CA VAL A 230 -0.95 -10.10 7.39
C VAL A 230 -2.16 -10.10 6.45
N ILE A 231 -2.05 -9.48 5.26
CA ILE A 231 -3.12 -9.37 4.26
C ILE A 231 -3.76 -10.73 3.92
N GLY A 232 -2.99 -11.82 3.91
CA GLY A 232 -3.49 -13.16 3.61
C GLY A 232 -4.67 -13.61 4.48
N MET A 233 -4.80 -13.06 5.69
CA MET A 233 -5.91 -13.38 6.61
C MET A 233 -7.30 -13.03 6.04
N GLN A 234 -7.38 -12.11 5.08
CA GLN A 234 -8.65 -11.74 4.44
C GLN A 234 -9.27 -12.89 3.64
N SER A 235 -8.46 -13.84 3.15
CA SER A 235 -8.98 -15.06 2.53
C SER A 235 -9.83 -15.86 3.53
N VAL A 236 -9.38 -15.92 4.78
CA VAL A 236 -10.04 -16.67 5.85
C VAL A 236 -11.25 -15.91 6.37
N THR A 237 -11.14 -14.60 6.62
CA THR A 237 -12.28 -13.81 7.13
C THR A 237 -13.41 -13.67 6.11
N ALA A 238 -13.12 -13.76 4.81
CA ALA A 238 -14.14 -13.82 3.76
C ALA A 238 -14.82 -15.20 3.67
N ALA A 239 -14.06 -16.30 3.84
CA ALA A 239 -14.58 -17.66 3.64
C ALA A 239 -15.16 -18.31 4.90
N ALA A 240 -14.65 -17.98 6.08
CA ALA A 240 -15.05 -18.59 7.35
C ALA A 240 -16.56 -18.44 7.66
N PRO A 241 -17.20 -17.28 7.43
CA PRO A 241 -18.65 -17.16 7.58
C PRO A 241 -19.42 -18.14 6.69
N ILE A 242 -18.99 -18.32 5.44
CA ILE A 242 -19.59 -19.24 4.46
C ILE A 242 -19.42 -20.69 4.94
N LEU A 243 -18.21 -21.06 5.37
CA LEU A 243 -17.95 -22.39 5.92
C LEU A 243 -18.84 -22.67 7.15
N ARG A 244 -18.93 -21.71 8.08
CA ARG A 244 -19.75 -21.82 9.28
C ARG A 244 -21.24 -21.94 8.96
N GLU A 245 -21.73 -21.24 7.96
CA GLU A 245 -23.11 -21.33 7.47
C GLU A 245 -23.39 -22.72 6.89
N LEU A 246 -22.57 -23.16 5.93
CA LEU A 246 -22.81 -24.39 5.16
C LEU A 246 -22.51 -25.67 5.95
N ALA A 247 -21.61 -25.64 6.93
CA ALA A 247 -21.32 -26.79 7.80
C ALA A 247 -22.39 -27.07 8.86
N ARG A 248 -23.35 -26.16 9.04
CA ARG A 248 -24.49 -26.31 9.97
C ARG A 248 -25.77 -26.84 9.28
N GLY A 249 -25.74 -27.04 7.96
CA GLY A 249 -26.79 -27.71 7.17
C GLY A 249 -26.51 -29.20 7.01
#